data_AF-A0A7S0I4W7-F1
#
_entry.id   AF-A0A7S0I4W7-F1
#
_cell.length_a   1.000
_cell.length_b   1.000
_cell.length_c   1.000
_cell.angle_alpha   90.00
_cell.angle_beta   90.00
_cell.angle_gamma   90.00
#
_symmetry.space_group_name_H-M   'P 1'
#
loop_
_entity.id
_entity.type
_entity.pdbx_description
1 polymer ?
#
loop_
_entity_poly.entity_id
_entity_poly.type
_entity_poly.pdbx_seq_one_letter_code
_entity_poly.pdbx_strand_id
1 'polypeptide(L)'
;MLGYDVGRTGATPLPLDGRSITPDRSLLLDSFRQVILCHSRQLAQAEKSKTPPEGVKAMFAQARADMAKLEAERFPAPEVIECEQYGSKARYLTQKLHSDVPLDEFLRGLYKAVVS
;
A
#
# COMPACT_ATOMS: atom_id res chain seq x y z
N MET A 1 3.33 2.41 5.47
CA MET A 1 2.06 2.03 4.80
C MET A 1 1.52 0.75 5.45
N LEU A 2 0.30 0.34 5.14
CA LEU A 2 -0.29 -0.91 5.62
C LEU A 2 -0.31 -1.95 4.50
N GLY A 3 0.02 -3.20 4.83
CA GLY A 3 -0.02 -4.35 3.94
C GLY A 3 -1.06 -5.38 4.36
N TYR A 4 -1.73 -5.97 3.38
CA TYR A 4 -2.72 -7.03 3.56
C TYR A 4 -2.32 -8.26 2.77
N ASP A 5 -2.18 -9.37 3.48
CA ASP A 5 -1.76 -10.66 2.96
C ASP A 5 -2.91 -11.66 3.04
N VAL A 6 -3.02 -12.55 2.05
CA VAL A 6 -4.05 -13.60 2.05
C VAL A 6 -3.84 -14.55 3.23
N GLY A 7 -4.92 -14.81 3.99
CA GLY A 7 -4.88 -15.73 5.14
C GLY A 7 -4.31 -15.12 6.42
N ARG A 8 -3.86 -13.85 6.39
CA ARG A 8 -3.46 -13.12 7.59
C ARG A 8 -4.62 -12.25 8.09
N THR A 9 -4.91 -12.33 9.38
CA THR A 9 -5.85 -11.42 10.05
C THR A 9 -5.15 -10.12 10.42
N GLY A 10 -5.70 -8.97 10.02
CA GLY A 10 -5.13 -7.68 10.38
C GLY A 10 -4.11 -7.14 9.36
N ALA A 11 -3.92 -5.83 9.37
CA ALA A 11 -2.94 -5.17 8.52
C ALA A 11 -1.53 -5.24 9.13
N THR A 12 -0.51 -5.32 8.29
CA THR A 12 0.91 -5.30 8.70
C THR A 12 1.53 -3.94 8.36
N PRO A 13 2.14 -3.22 9.31
CA PRO A 13 2.91 -2.03 9.01
C PRO A 13 4.12 -2.36 8.13
N LEU A 14 4.31 -1.59 7.06
CA LEU A 14 5.39 -1.76 6.09
C LEU A 14 6.14 -0.45 5.83
N PRO A 15 7.44 -0.54 5.52
CA PRO A 15 8.22 0.63 5.12
C PRO A 15 7.66 1.24 3.83
N LEU A 16 7.80 2.56 3.71
CA LEU A 16 7.36 3.33 2.54
C LEU A 16 8.40 3.21 1.40
N ASP A 17 8.63 2.00 0.94
CA ASP A 17 9.69 1.62 -0.01
C ASP A 17 9.11 0.73 -1.12
N GLY A 18 9.70 0.76 -2.32
CA GLY A 18 9.37 -0.14 -3.43
C GLY A 18 9.47 -1.62 -3.08
N ARG A 19 10.33 -2.00 -2.13
CA ARG A 19 10.45 -3.39 -1.61
C ARG A 19 9.16 -3.93 -0.99
N SER A 20 8.26 -3.04 -0.55
CA SER A 20 6.95 -3.42 -0.01
C SER A 20 5.94 -3.82 -1.09
N ILE A 21 6.21 -3.52 -2.36
CA ILE A 21 5.39 -3.94 -3.50
C ILE A 21 5.74 -5.37 -3.85
N THR A 22 4.88 -6.30 -3.43
CA THR A 22 5.02 -7.73 -3.72
C THR A 22 3.80 -8.25 -4.48
N PRO A 23 3.92 -9.36 -5.23
CA PRO A 23 2.83 -9.91 -6.02
C PRO A 23 1.70 -10.54 -5.18
N ASP A 24 1.93 -10.78 -3.89
CA ASP A 24 1.05 -11.48 -2.96
C ASP A 24 0.33 -10.55 -1.95
N ARG A 25 0.45 -9.22 -2.13
CA ARG A 25 -0.01 -8.24 -1.15
C ARG A 25 -0.83 -7.09 -1.73
N SER A 26 -1.80 -6.61 -0.95
CA SER A 26 -2.44 -5.31 -1.17
C SER A 26 -1.89 -4.26 -0.21
N LEU A 27 -1.76 -3.02 -0.66
CA LEU A 27 -1.14 -1.92 0.08
C LEU A 27 -2.13 -0.77 0.27
N LEU A 28 -2.29 -0.32 1.51
CA LEU A 28 -3.03 0.88 1.86
C LEU A 28 -2.05 1.96 2.31
N LEU A 29 -1.94 3.02 1.51
CA LEU A 29 -1.19 4.21 1.85
C LEU A 29 -2.14 5.31 2.27
N ASP A 30 -1.84 5.87 3.42
CA ASP A 30 -2.49 7.04 3.96
C ASP A 30 -1.51 8.23 3.93
N SER A 31 -1.87 9.28 3.19
CA SER A 31 -1.05 10.50 3.03
C SER A 31 -1.78 11.77 3.51
N PHE A 32 -2.72 11.63 4.44
CA PHE A 32 -3.64 12.69 4.89
C PHE A 32 -4.64 13.14 3.81
N ARG A 33 -4.15 13.74 2.70
CA ARG A 33 -4.99 14.25 1.60
C ARG A 33 -5.47 13.18 0.62
N GLN A 34 -4.75 12.06 0.55
CA GLN A 34 -5.11 10.93 -0.32
C GLN A 34 -5.01 9.62 0.46
N VAL A 35 -5.98 8.73 0.23
CA VAL A 35 -5.98 7.35 0.70
C VAL A 35 -5.91 6.44 -0.52
N ILE A 36 -4.82 5.69 -0.66
CA ILE A 36 -4.53 4.90 -1.85
C ILE A 36 -4.52 3.43 -1.47
N LEU A 37 -5.46 2.67 -2.01
CA LEU A 37 -5.51 1.21 -1.90
C LEU A 37 -5.04 0.60 -3.23
N CYS A 38 -3.89 -0.06 -3.22
CA CYS A 38 -3.29 -0.68 -4.40
C CYS A 38 -3.19 -2.18 -4.24
N HIS A 39 -3.83 -2.93 -5.13
CA HIS A 39 -3.80 -4.39 -5.14
C HIS A 39 -2.72 -4.91 -6.08
N SER A 40 -2.10 -6.03 -5.74
CA SER A 40 -1.27 -6.73 -6.72
C SER A 40 -2.10 -7.21 -7.91
N ARG A 41 -1.47 -7.28 -9.08
CA ARG A 41 -2.12 -7.79 -10.29
C ARG A 41 -2.65 -9.22 -10.10
N GLN A 42 -1.89 -10.07 -9.41
CA GLN A 42 -2.28 -11.46 -9.16
C GLN A 42 -3.51 -11.55 -8.25
N LEU A 43 -3.54 -10.74 -7.18
CA LEU A 43 -4.66 -10.69 -6.26
C LEU A 43 -5.91 -10.09 -6.90
N ALA A 44 -5.76 -9.01 -7.68
CA ALA A 44 -6.85 -8.41 -8.44
C ALA A 44 -7.43 -9.38 -9.47
N GLN A 45 -6.59 -10.19 -10.12
CA GLN A 45 -7.06 -11.23 -11.04
C GLN A 45 -7.77 -12.37 -10.29
N ALA A 46 -7.26 -12.78 -9.13
CA ALA A 46 -7.88 -13.81 -8.30
C ALA A 46 -9.25 -13.38 -7.78
N GLU A 47 -9.39 -12.11 -7.38
CA GLU A 47 -10.65 -11.52 -6.91
C GLU A 47 -11.72 -11.47 -8.00
N LYS A 48 -11.32 -11.15 -9.24
CA LYS A 48 -12.22 -11.08 -10.42
C LYS A 48 -12.58 -12.44 -11.01
N SER A 49 -12.05 -13.55 -10.48
CA SER A 49 -12.30 -14.89 -11.01
C SER A 49 -13.74 -15.35 -10.73
N LYS A 50 -14.24 -16.36 -11.47
CA LYS A 50 -15.61 -16.90 -11.28
C LYS A 50 -15.82 -17.45 -9.86
N THR A 51 -14.76 -17.99 -9.25
CA THR A 51 -14.78 -18.56 -7.90
C THR A 51 -13.59 -18.00 -7.12
N PRO A 52 -13.69 -16.76 -6.62
CA PRO A 52 -12.58 -16.13 -5.92
C PRO A 52 -12.31 -16.87 -4.61
N PRO A 53 -11.04 -17.14 -4.25
CA PRO A 53 -10.69 -17.77 -2.98
C PRO A 53 -11.25 -16.97 -1.81
N GLU A 54 -11.78 -17.65 -0.79
CA GLU A 54 -12.40 -17.00 0.37
C GLU A 54 -11.42 -16.07 1.10
N GLY A 55 -10.15 -16.51 1.27
CA GLY A 55 -9.11 -15.69 1.88
C GLY A 55 -8.81 -14.39 1.10
N VAL A 56 -8.93 -14.42 -0.24
CA VAL A 56 -8.78 -13.22 -1.07
C VAL A 56 -9.96 -12.27 -0.82
N LYS A 57 -11.20 -12.78 -0.84
CA LYS A 57 -12.40 -11.96 -0.56
C LYS A 57 -12.33 -11.30 0.82
N ALA A 58 -11.95 -12.07 1.85
CA ALA A 58 -11.82 -11.57 3.21
C ALA A 58 -10.76 -10.45 3.31
N MET A 59 -9.60 -10.66 2.70
CA MET A 59 -8.52 -9.67 2.67
C MET A 59 -8.96 -8.37 1.94
N PHE A 60 -9.64 -8.47 0.79
CA PHE A 60 -10.16 -7.29 0.07
C PHE A 60 -11.22 -6.54 0.88
N ALA A 61 -12.15 -7.26 1.51
CA ALA A 61 -13.16 -6.66 2.37
C ALA A 61 -12.54 -5.90 3.54
N GLN A 62 -11.53 -6.48 4.17
CA GLN A 62 -10.80 -5.84 5.26
C GLN A 62 -10.07 -4.57 4.78
N ALA A 63 -9.34 -4.65 3.66
CA ALA A 63 -8.59 -3.50 3.14
C ALA A 63 -9.51 -2.33 2.73
N ARG A 64 -10.66 -2.63 2.12
CA ARG A 64 -11.67 -1.61 1.78
C ARG A 64 -12.36 -1.03 3.01
N ALA A 65 -12.60 -1.83 4.05
CA ALA A 65 -13.16 -1.35 5.31
C ALA A 65 -12.22 -0.35 6.01
N ASP A 66 -10.92 -0.66 6.07
CA ASP A 66 -9.92 0.24 6.63
C ASP A 66 -9.79 1.54 5.81
N MET A 67 -9.83 1.45 4.48
CA MET A 67 -9.86 2.61 3.59
C MET A 67 -11.08 3.52 3.85
N ALA A 68 -12.28 2.94 3.92
CA ALA A 68 -13.52 3.68 4.17
C ALA A 68 -13.54 4.33 5.56
N LYS A 69 -12.94 3.66 6.56
CA LYS A 69 -12.77 4.22 7.90
C LYS A 69 -11.89 5.48 7.87
N LEU A 70 -10.77 5.45 7.14
CA LEU A 70 -9.88 6.61 6.99
C LEU A 70 -10.55 7.79 6.28
N GLU A 71 -11.42 7.51 5.30
CA GLU A 71 -12.20 8.54 4.61
C GLU A 71 -13.20 9.21 5.56
N ALA A 72 -13.93 8.42 6.36
CA ALA A 72 -14.97 8.91 7.26
C ALA A 72 -14.43 9.72 8.46
N GLU A 73 -13.22 9.42 8.93
CA GLU A 73 -12.64 10.05 10.12
C GLU A 73 -12.01 11.43 9.84
N ARG A 74 -12.04 11.93 8.61
CA ARG A 74 -11.21 13.08 8.18
C ARG A 74 -11.96 14.29 7.67
N PHE A 75 -11.36 15.45 7.91
CA PHE A 75 -11.78 16.73 7.36
C PHE A 75 -10.57 17.60 6.95
N PRO A 76 -10.50 18.09 5.70
CA PRO A 76 -11.41 17.78 4.59
C PRO A 76 -11.33 16.29 4.20
N ALA A 77 -12.40 15.78 3.58
CA ALA A 77 -12.44 14.40 3.11
C ALA A 77 -11.26 14.15 2.13
N PRO A 78 -10.51 13.05 2.29
CA PRO A 78 -9.39 12.75 1.42
C PRO A 78 -9.85 12.28 0.04
N GLU A 79 -9.00 12.40 -0.96
CA GLU A 79 -9.18 11.72 -2.24
C GLU A 79 -8.93 10.22 -2.09
N VAL A 80 -9.93 9.39 -2.39
CA VAL A 80 -9.82 7.93 -2.33
C VAL A 80 -9.45 7.35 -3.69
N ILE A 81 -8.40 6.54 -3.73
CA ILE A 81 -7.84 5.96 -4.96
C ILE A 81 -7.67 4.45 -4.79
N GLU A 82 -8.56 3.66 -5.38
CA GLU A 82 -8.38 2.21 -5.53
C GLU A 82 -7.74 1.90 -6.89
N CYS A 83 -6.68 1.08 -6.90
CA CYS A 83 -5.96 0.72 -8.11
C CYS A 83 -5.32 -0.68 -8.07
N GLU A 84 -4.83 -1.12 -9.23
CA GLU A 84 -4.08 -2.36 -9.42
C GLU A 84 -2.63 -2.01 -9.81
N GLN A 85 -1.67 -2.82 -9.38
CA GLN A 85 -0.28 -2.73 -9.82
C GLN A 85 -0.19 -2.67 -11.36
N TYR A 86 0.71 -1.84 -11.87
CA TYR A 86 0.87 -1.52 -13.30
C TYR A 86 -0.30 -0.75 -13.95
N GLY A 87 -1.38 -0.45 -13.20
CA GLY A 87 -2.42 0.47 -13.65
C GLY A 87 -1.97 1.93 -13.67
N SER A 88 -2.64 2.77 -14.45
CA SER A 88 -2.29 4.20 -14.58
C SER A 88 -2.34 4.97 -13.25
N LYS A 89 -3.26 4.60 -12.37
CA LYS A 89 -3.44 5.13 -11.01
C LYS A 89 -2.40 4.59 -10.01
N ALA A 90 -1.71 3.50 -10.30
CA ALA A 90 -0.66 2.98 -9.40
C ALA A 90 0.49 3.99 -9.21
N ARG A 91 0.66 4.92 -10.15
CA ARG A 91 1.65 6.02 -10.06
C ARG A 91 1.46 6.90 -8.83
N TYR A 92 0.22 7.06 -8.35
CA TYR A 92 -0.04 7.82 -7.11
C TYR A 92 0.66 7.18 -5.91
N LEU A 93 0.71 5.85 -5.84
CA LEU A 93 1.45 5.14 -4.79
C LEU A 93 2.96 5.25 -5.03
N THR A 94 3.44 4.93 -6.23
CA THR A 94 4.89 4.84 -6.50
C THR A 94 5.61 6.18 -6.36
N GLN A 95 4.93 7.30 -6.65
CA GLN A 95 5.48 8.66 -6.45
C GLN A 95 5.71 9.02 -4.97
N LYS A 96 5.11 8.28 -4.03
CA LYS A 96 5.25 8.51 -2.58
C LYS A 96 6.27 7.59 -1.93
N LEU A 97 6.78 6.60 -2.64
CA LEU A 97 7.77 5.67 -2.12
C LEU A 97 9.14 6.34 -2.08
N HIS A 98 9.98 5.92 -1.12
CA HIS A 98 11.37 6.33 -1.09
C HIS A 98 12.05 5.99 -2.43
N SER A 99 12.91 6.89 -2.88
CA SER A 99 13.65 6.78 -4.13
C SER A 99 14.69 5.65 -4.07
N ASP A 100 15.36 5.41 -5.21
CA ASP A 100 16.35 4.34 -5.40
C ASP A 100 17.54 4.38 -4.42
N VAL A 101 17.73 5.46 -3.65
CA VAL A 101 18.65 5.50 -2.52
C VAL A 101 17.88 5.08 -1.27
N PRO A 102 18.10 3.85 -0.76
CA PRO A 102 17.43 3.38 0.43
C PRO A 102 17.69 4.32 1.61
N LEU A 103 16.69 4.45 2.50
CA LEU A 103 16.81 5.31 3.68
C LEU A 103 18.06 5.00 4.51
N ASP A 104 18.46 3.72 4.61
CA ASP A 104 19.67 3.32 5.32
C ASP A 104 20.95 3.83 4.66
N GLU A 105 21.02 3.89 3.34
CA GLU A 105 22.15 4.46 2.61
C GLU A 105 22.24 5.98 2.82
N PHE A 106 21.11 6.68 2.72
CA PHE A 106 21.03 8.11 3.01
C PHE A 106 21.51 8.43 4.44
N LEU A 107 21.02 7.68 5.43
CA LEU A 107 21.41 7.86 6.84
C LEU A 107 22.89 7.58 7.08
N ARG A 108 23.48 6.59 6.39
CA ARG A 108 24.94 6.33 6.45
C ARG A 108 25.74 7.51 5.89
N GLY A 109 25.29 8.09 4.78
CA GLY A 109 25.91 9.28 4.19
C GLY A 109 25.87 10.48 5.14
N LEU A 110 24.69 10.74 5.72
CA LEU A 110 24.50 11.80 6.70
C LEU A 110 25.42 11.61 7.91
N TYR A 111 25.48 10.39 8.46
CA TYR A 111 26.31 10.08 9.62
C TYR A 111 27.79 10.37 9.34
N LYS A 112 28.30 9.95 8.18
CA LYS A 112 29.69 10.24 7.78
C LYS A 112 29.95 11.75 7.75
N ALA A 113 29.05 12.54 7.19
CA ALA A 113 29.20 13.99 7.05
C ALA A 113 29.10 14.76 8.38
N VAL A 114 28.38 14.22 9.37
CA VAL A 114 28.24 14.86 10.70
C VAL A 114 29.43 14.55 11.61
N VAL A 115 30.04 13.37 11.45
CA VAL A 115 31.14 12.89 12.31
C VAL A 115 32.52 13.26 11.75
N SER A 116 32.62 13.67 10.47
CA SER A 116 33.83 14.20 9.82
C SER A 116 33.97 15.70 9.99
#